data_AF-A0A0J9TYL8-F1
#
_entry.id   AF-A0A0J9TYL8-F1
#
_cell.length_a   1.000
_cell.length_b   1.000
_cell.length_c   1.000
_cell.angle_alpha   90.00
_cell.angle_beta   90.00
_cell.angle_gamma   90.00
#
_symmetry.space_group_name_H-M   'P 1'
#
loop_
_entity.id
_entity.type
_entity.pdbx_description
1 polymer ?
#
loop_
_entity_poly.entity_id
_entity_poly.type
_entity_poly.pdbx_seq_one_letter_code
_entity_poly.pdbx_strand_id
1 'polypeptide(L)'
;MMERLLQKLNELSKCGVTVEEKKKMWDACKKEIANDLEEVEEYYQKICDTFLTKSWVLGIRFNRYLKKYVKIWHDAIKRNEKKWSDHFAHVVEKFGAVRGGEAVRGSEAV
;
A
#
# COMPACT_ATOMS: atom_id res chain seq x y z
N MET A 1 0.34 -9.54 -1.18
CA MET A 1 0.17 -8.15 -0.68
C MET A 1 -1.28 -7.88 -0.30
N MET A 2 -2.22 -7.86 -1.25
CA MET A 2 -3.62 -7.47 -1.00
C MET A 2 -4.30 -8.28 0.10
N GLU A 3 -4.14 -9.61 0.12
CA GLU A 3 -4.69 -10.46 1.18
C GLU A 3 -4.15 -10.10 2.57
N ARG A 4 -2.84 -9.84 2.68
CA ARG A 4 -2.22 -9.42 3.95
C ARG A 4 -2.73 -8.05 4.41
N LEU A 5 -2.92 -7.12 3.48
CA LEU A 5 -3.50 -5.80 3.77
C LEU A 5 -4.97 -5.92 4.20
N LEU A 6 -5.75 -6.79 3.55
CA LEU A 6 -7.13 -7.06 3.94
C LEU A 6 -7.22 -7.67 5.34
N GLN A 7 -6.31 -8.60 5.66
CA GLN A 7 -6.23 -9.18 7.00
C GLN A 7 -5.95 -8.12 8.07
N LYS A 8 -4.98 -7.21 7.82
CA LYS A 8 -4.69 -6.09 8.73
C LYS A 8 -5.85 -5.10 8.85
N LEU A 9 -6.53 -4.78 7.74
CA LEU A 9 -7.74 -3.97 7.77
C LEU A 9 -8.81 -4.66 8.62
N ASN A 10 -8.95 -5.98 8.53
CA ASN A 10 -9.93 -6.73 9.30
C ASN A 10 -9.69 -6.63 10.82
N GLU A 11 -8.43 -6.50 11.27
CA GLU A 11 -8.09 -6.25 12.67
C GLU A 11 -8.69 -4.94 13.21
N LEU A 12 -8.94 -3.93 12.37
CA LEU A 12 -9.60 -2.68 12.78
C LEU A 12 -11.01 -2.87 13.33
N SER A 13 -11.69 -3.99 13.00
CA SER A 13 -13.01 -4.30 13.58
C SER A 13 -12.96 -4.43 15.10
N LYS A 14 -11.80 -4.77 15.67
CA LYS A 14 -11.60 -4.87 17.12
C LYS A 14 -11.55 -3.50 17.80
N CYS A 15 -11.39 -2.43 17.04
CA CYS A 15 -11.13 -1.07 17.53
C CYS A 15 -12.34 -0.13 17.43
N GLY A 16 -13.53 -0.65 17.05
CA GLY A 16 -14.74 0.16 16.92
C GLY A 16 -14.83 0.98 15.64
N VAL A 17 -13.94 0.74 14.66
CA VAL A 17 -14.02 1.34 13.32
C VAL A 17 -15.24 0.78 12.59
N THR A 18 -16.06 1.67 12.04
CA THR A 18 -17.30 1.29 11.34
C THR A 18 -17.02 0.57 10.03
N VAL A 19 -18.00 -0.21 9.54
CA VAL A 19 -17.89 -0.92 8.26
C VAL A 19 -17.68 0.07 7.11
N GLU A 20 -18.36 1.21 7.13
CA GLU A 20 -18.24 2.29 6.15
C GLU A 20 -16.83 2.90 6.11
N GLU A 21 -16.23 3.19 7.28
CA GLU A 21 -14.87 3.69 7.36
C GLU A 21 -13.86 2.68 6.83
N LYS A 22 -14.02 1.40 7.16
CA LYS A 22 -13.16 0.33 6.63
C LYS A 22 -13.28 0.21 5.12
N LYS A 23 -14.49 0.28 4.59
CA LYS A 23 -14.73 0.26 3.14
C LYS A 23 -14.05 1.44 2.46
N LYS A 24 -14.19 2.65 3.01
CA LYS A 24 -13.54 3.85 2.48
C LYS A 24 -12.02 3.74 2.50
N MET A 25 -11.43 3.24 3.60
CA MET A 25 -9.99 2.98 3.69
C MET A 25 -9.53 1.92 2.69
N TRP A 26 -10.32 0.85 2.51
CA TRP A 26 -10.01 -0.20 1.55
C TRP A 26 -10.05 0.29 0.10
N ASP A 27 -11.04 1.10 -0.24
CA ASP A 27 -11.15 1.69 -1.57
C ASP A 27 -10.01 2.68 -1.86
N ALA A 28 -9.62 3.49 -0.87
CA ALA A 28 -8.44 4.34 -0.98
C ALA A 28 -7.14 3.53 -1.15
N CYS A 29 -6.98 2.45 -0.37
CA CYS A 29 -5.86 1.53 -0.47
C CYS A 29 -5.74 0.91 -1.86
N LYS A 30 -6.82 0.32 -2.37
CA LYS A 30 -6.84 -0.26 -3.73
C LYS A 30 -6.52 0.78 -4.79
N LYS A 31 -7.12 1.97 -4.71
CA LYS A 31 -6.93 3.02 -5.71
C LYS A 31 -5.47 3.49 -5.75
N GLU A 32 -4.88 3.73 -4.59
CA GLU A 32 -3.51 4.20 -4.51
C GLU A 32 -2.52 3.14 -4.99
N ILE A 33 -2.70 1.87 -4.59
CA ILE A 33 -1.89 0.75 -5.08
C ILE A 33 -2.02 0.61 -6.59
N ALA A 34 -3.23 0.70 -7.14
CA ALA A 34 -3.44 0.61 -8.58
C ALA A 34 -2.68 1.71 -9.32
N ASN A 35 -2.80 2.96 -8.87
CA ASN A 35 -2.09 4.09 -9.46
C ASN A 35 -0.56 3.91 -9.41
N ASP A 36 -0.01 3.53 -8.25
CA ASP A 36 1.43 3.31 -8.07
C ASP A 36 1.99 2.22 -9.01
N LEU A 37 1.20 1.16 -9.25
CA LEU A 37 1.60 0.07 -10.15
C LEU A 37 1.43 0.46 -11.62
N GLU A 38 0.38 1.21 -11.95
CA GLU A 38 0.16 1.77 -13.29
C GLU A 38 1.29 2.72 -13.71
N GLU A 39 1.75 3.60 -12.81
CA GLU A 39 2.90 4.47 -13.07
C GLU A 39 4.18 3.69 -13.40
N VAL A 40 4.42 2.57 -12.72
CA VAL A 40 5.56 1.70 -13.00
C VAL A 40 5.40 1.02 -14.36
N GLU A 41 4.22 0.51 -14.67
CA GLU A 41 3.90 -0.12 -15.96
C GLU A 41 4.11 0.89 -17.11
N GLU A 42 3.50 2.07 -17.04
CA GLU A 42 3.60 3.10 -18.07
C GLU A 42 5.04 3.56 -18.32
N TYR A 43 5.82 3.75 -17.25
CA TYR A 43 7.21 4.17 -17.36
C TYR A 43 8.04 3.12 -18.12
N TYR A 44 7.81 1.84 -17.87
CA TYR A 44 8.56 0.77 -18.51
C TYR A 44 8.04 0.37 -19.88
N GLN A 45 6.75 0.53 -20.15
CA GLN A 45 6.20 0.36 -21.49
C GLN A 45 6.86 1.33 -22.48
N LYS A 46 7.00 2.61 -22.11
CA LYS A 46 7.73 3.62 -22.92
C LYS A 46 9.20 3.22 -23.18
N ILE A 47 9.84 2.61 -22.18
CA ILE A 47 11.21 2.11 -22.29
C ILE A 47 11.27 0.92 -23.26
N CYS A 48 10.37 -0.06 -23.10
CA CYS A 48 10.27 -1.22 -23.99
C CYS A 48 10.01 -0.80 -25.44
N ASP A 49 9.08 0.12 -25.69
CA ASP A 49 8.80 0.64 -27.03
C ASP A 49 10.03 1.31 -27.66
N THR A 50 10.79 2.07 -26.86
CA THR A 50 12.05 2.68 -27.32
C THR A 50 13.10 1.62 -27.66
N PHE A 51 13.13 0.49 -26.92
CA PHE A 51 14.05 -0.60 -27.18
C PHE A 51 13.65 -1.44 -28.40
N LEU A 52 12.36 -1.69 -28.60
CA LEU A 52 11.85 -2.46 -29.73
C LEU A 52 11.94 -1.68 -31.06
N THR A 53 11.82 -0.35 -31.01
CA THR A 53 11.91 0.51 -32.21
C THR A 53 13.35 0.78 -32.66
N LYS A 54 14.35 0.61 -31.78
CA LYS A 54 15.76 0.80 -32.12
C LYS A 54 16.40 -0.53 -32.51
N SER A 55 16.71 -0.70 -33.79
CA SER A 55 17.25 -1.92 -34.41
C SER A 55 18.56 -2.46 -33.81
N TRP A 56 19.26 -1.70 -32.95
CA TRP A 56 20.57 -2.07 -32.41
C TRP A 56 20.64 -2.07 -30.88
N VAL A 57 19.67 -2.70 -30.25
CA VAL A 57 19.71 -2.87 -28.79
C VAL A 57 20.44 -4.17 -28.47
N LEU A 58 21.69 -4.03 -28.04
CA LEU A 58 22.49 -5.14 -27.53
C LEU A 58 21.72 -5.81 -26.39
N GLY A 59 21.42 -7.11 -26.50
CA GLY A 59 20.61 -7.85 -25.51
C GLY A 59 21.10 -7.74 -24.06
N ILE A 60 22.39 -7.44 -23.83
CA ILE A 60 22.97 -7.14 -22.51
C ILE A 60 22.35 -5.87 -21.90
N ARG A 61 22.13 -4.81 -22.68
CA ARG A 61 21.49 -3.58 -22.22
C ARG A 61 20.04 -3.88 -21.81
N PHE A 62 19.30 -4.58 -22.66
CA PHE A 62 17.91 -4.95 -22.39
C PHE A 62 17.75 -5.79 -21.12
N ASN A 63 18.60 -6.80 -20.90
CA ASN A 63 18.60 -7.61 -19.67
C ASN A 63 18.81 -6.73 -18.41
N ARG A 64 19.72 -5.76 -18.46
CA ARG A 64 19.92 -4.81 -17.34
C ARG A 64 18.64 -4.00 -17.06
N TYR A 65 17.92 -3.56 -18.08
CA TYR A 65 16.64 -2.86 -17.91
C TYR A 65 15.57 -3.75 -17.31
N LEU A 66 15.45 -5.01 -17.77
CA LEU A 66 14.51 -5.99 -17.19
C LEU A 66 14.82 -6.27 -15.72
N LYS A 67 16.08 -6.41 -15.33
CA LYS A 67 16.45 -6.55 -13.91
C LYS A 67 16.04 -5.34 -13.08
N LYS A 68 16.23 -4.13 -13.62
CA LYS A 68 15.80 -2.89 -12.98
C LYS A 68 14.27 -2.84 -12.86
N TYR A 69 13.56 -3.26 -13.90
CA TYR A 69 12.10 -3.34 -13.94
C TYR A 69 11.54 -4.20 -12.81
N VAL A 70 12.01 -5.45 -12.73
CA VAL A 70 11.59 -6.39 -11.68
C VAL A 70 11.88 -5.82 -10.28
N LYS A 71 13.04 -5.17 -10.11
CA LYS A 71 13.39 -4.54 -8.84
C LYS A 71 12.42 -3.41 -8.47
N ILE A 72 12.10 -2.52 -9.40
CA ILE A 72 11.18 -1.40 -9.14
C ILE A 72 9.77 -1.89 -8.81
N TRP A 73 9.27 -2.90 -9.52
CA TRP A 73 8.00 -3.55 -9.18
C TRP A 73 8.00 -4.12 -7.78
N HIS A 74 9.03 -4.89 -7.44
CA HIS A 74 9.15 -5.48 -6.11
C HIS A 74 9.22 -4.40 -5.02
N ASP A 75 9.97 -3.32 -5.27
CA ASP A 75 10.08 -2.19 -4.34
C ASP A 75 8.74 -1.44 -4.22
N ALA A 76 7.98 -1.27 -5.31
CA ALA A 76 6.66 -0.64 -5.30
C ALA A 76 5.64 -1.43 -4.49
N ILE A 77 5.60 -2.76 -4.68
CA ILE A 77 4.77 -3.67 -3.89
C ILE A 77 5.15 -3.57 -2.41
N LYS A 78 6.44 -3.63 -2.09
CA LYS A 78 6.93 -3.56 -0.70
C LYS A 78 6.61 -2.22 -0.04
N ARG A 79 6.79 -1.11 -0.75
CA ARG A 79 6.46 0.24 -0.24
C ARG A 79 4.97 0.38 0.04
N ASN A 80 4.13 -0.05 -0.89
CA ASN A 80 2.67 -0.02 -0.74
C ASN A 80 2.20 -0.86 0.44
N GLU A 81 2.70 -2.09 0.53
CA GLU A 81 2.37 -2.98 1.64
C GLU A 81 2.76 -2.37 2.99
N LYS A 82 3.96 -1.80 3.08
CA LYS A 82 4.43 -1.14 4.31
C LYS A 82 3.57 0.08 4.64
N LYS A 83 3.38 1.00 3.69
CA LYS A 83 2.61 2.23 3.89
C LYS A 83 1.22 1.95 4.44
N TRP A 84 0.48 1.04 3.81
CA TRP A 84 -0.88 0.72 4.22
C TRP A 84 -0.94 -0.11 5.51
N SER A 85 0.05 -0.98 5.73
CA SER A 85 0.21 -1.66 7.02
C SER A 85 0.40 -0.67 8.18
N ASP A 86 1.33 0.27 8.01
CA ASP A 86 1.66 1.28 9.03
C ASP A 86 0.45 2.20 9.27
N HIS A 87 -0.26 2.57 8.20
CA HIS A 87 -1.50 3.35 8.29
C HIS A 87 -2.58 2.64 9.11
N PHE A 88 -2.85 1.36 8.84
CA PHE A 88 -3.83 0.59 9.60
C PHE A 88 -3.41 0.43 11.07
N ALA A 89 -2.13 0.16 11.34
CA ALA A 89 -1.62 0.08 12.70
C ALA A 89 -1.81 1.41 13.46
N HIS A 90 -1.54 2.54 12.82
CA HIS A 90 -1.75 3.86 13.43
C HIS A 90 -3.22 4.13 13.76
N VAL A 91 -4.15 3.67 12.92
CA VAL A 91 -5.59 3.75 13.21
C VAL A 91 -5.93 2.92 14.45
N VAL A 92 -5.42 1.70 14.59
CA VAL A 92 -5.60 0.86 15.81
C VAL A 92 -5.15 1.61 17.06
N GLU A 93 -3.94 2.17 17.04
CA GLU A 93 -3.35 2.89 18.18
C GLU A 93 -4.21 4.09 18.59
N LYS A 94 -4.66 4.89 17.62
CA LYS A 94 -5.49 6.07 17.88
C LYS A 94 -6.79 5.71 18.56
N PHE A 95 -7.48 4.67 18.10
CA PHE A 95 -8.73 4.21 18.72
C PHE A 95 -8.49 3.56 20.09
N GLY A 96 -7.38 2.85 20.28
CA GLY A 96 -6.97 2.32 21.59
C GLY A 96 -6.73 3.43 22.62
N ALA A 97 -6.04 4.51 22.23
CA ALA A 97 -5.78 5.67 23.07
C ALA A 97 -7.05 6.42 23.47
N VAL A 98 -8.02 6.57 22.56
CA VAL A 98 -9.31 7.22 22.85
C VAL A 98 -10.11 6.43 23.89
N ARG A 99 -10.21 5.09 23.77
CA ARG A 99 -10.88 4.26 24.79
C ARG A 99 -10.18 4.28 26.15
N GLY A 100 -8.85 4.34 26.17
CA GLY A 100 -8.08 4.47 27.41
C GLY A 100 -8.31 5.82 28.12
N GLY A 101 -8.46 6.91 27.35
CA GLY A 101 -8.72 8.25 27.89
C GLY A 101 -10.15 8.45 28.41
N GLU A 102 -11.15 7.79 27.81
CA GLU A 102 -12.54 7.82 28.29
C GLU A 102 -12.71 7.03 29.60
N ALA A 103 -11.99 5.91 29.78
CA ALA A 103 -12.04 5.14 31.02
C ALA A 103 -11.45 5.89 32.23
N VAL A 104 -10.44 6.74 32.02
CA VAL A 104 -9.83 7.54 33.10
C VAL A 104 -10.76 8.68 33.55
N ARG A 105 -11.52 9.31 32.63
CA ARG A 105 -12.48 10.38 32.98
C ARG A 105 -13.74 9.89 33.67
N GLY A 106 -14.10 8.61 33.52
CA GLY A 106 -15.26 8.02 34.21
C GLY A 106 -15.04 7.64 35.68
N SER A 107 -13.80 7.69 36.19
CA SER A 107 -13.46 7.25 37.56
C SER A 107 -13.31 8.39 38.58
N GLU A 108 -13.43 9.66 38.17
CA GLU A 108 -13.32 10.82 39.08
C GLU A 108 -14.68 11.40 39.54
N ALA A 109 -15.79 10.69 39.30
CA ALA A 109 -17.12 11.12 39.67
C ALA A 109 -17.87 10.06 40.50
N VAL A 110 -17.35 9.70 41.69
CA VAL A 110 -18.12 9.14 42.81
C VAL A 110 -17.51 9.63 44.12
#